data_AF-A0A8W8IER9-F1
#
_entry.id   AF-A0A8W8IER9-F1
#
_cell.length_a   1.000
_cell.length_b   1.000
_cell.length_c   1.000
_cell.angle_alpha   90.00
_cell.angle_beta   90.00
_cell.angle_gamma   90.00
#
_symmetry.space_group_name_H-M   'P 1'
#
loop_
_entity.id
_entity.type
_entity.pdbx_description
1 polymer ?
#
loop_
_entity_poly.entity_id
_entity_poly.type
_entity_poly.pdbx_seq_one_letter_code
_entity_poly.pdbx_strand_id
1 'polypeptide(L)'
;KLFPNDPTPYFNLANVMGKADRYKESEQYFLKAIQLSGNSPVAKMYANLGVLYHRWDKPAEAERAYMKALELDPSSHNVQQNLQMLRRKYSKNAKS
;
A
#
# COMPACT_ATOMS: atom_id res chain seq x y z
N LYS A 1 -25.29 7.37 12.93
CA LYS A 1 -25.13 7.63 11.47
C LYS A 1 -24.07 6.67 10.95
N LEU A 2 -24.49 5.59 10.28
CA LEU A 2 -23.57 4.70 9.57
C LEU A 2 -23.19 5.44 8.28
N PHE A 3 -21.92 5.73 8.07
CA PHE A 3 -21.45 6.32 6.81
C PHE A 3 -21.28 5.17 5.82
N PRO A 4 -22.15 4.99 4.80
CA PRO A 4 -22.05 3.89 3.84
C PRO A 4 -20.76 3.91 2.99
N ASN A 5 -19.94 4.95 3.16
CA ASN A 5 -18.68 5.19 2.45
C ASN A 5 -17.46 5.30 3.38
N ASP A 6 -17.52 4.76 4.60
CA ASP A 6 -16.36 4.75 5.49
C ASP A 6 -15.30 3.73 4.99
N PRO A 7 -14.09 4.17 4.61
CA PRO A 7 -13.05 3.26 4.15
C PRO A 7 -12.30 2.56 5.30
N THR A 8 -12.46 3.00 6.55
CA THR A 8 -11.70 2.51 7.71
C THR A 8 -11.86 1.01 7.97
N PRO A 9 -13.07 0.41 7.93
CA PRO A 9 -13.24 -1.03 8.13
C PRO A 9 -12.48 -1.86 7.09
N TYR A 10 -12.55 -1.45 5.82
CA TYR A 10 -11.84 -2.11 4.72
C TYR A 10 -10.32 -1.99 4.87
N PHE A 11 -9.82 -0.81 5.24
CA PHE A 11 -8.41 -0.60 5.52
C PHE A 11 -7.90 -1.50 6.67
N ASN A 12 -8.69 -1.63 7.74
CA ASN A 12 -8.33 -2.48 8.88
C ASN A 12 -8.34 -3.97 8.50
N LEU A 13 -9.37 -4.42 7.78
CA LEU A 13 -9.42 -5.80 7.25
C LEU A 13 -8.24 -6.10 6.33
N ALA A 14 -7.88 -5.16 5.45
CA ALA A 14 -6.71 -5.31 4.59
C ALA A 14 -5.44 -5.55 5.41
N ASN A 15 -5.18 -4.72 6.43
CA ASN A 15 -4.02 -4.89 7.31
C ASN A 15 -4.00 -6.24 8.02
N VAL A 16 -5.16 -6.72 8.50
CA VAL A 16 -5.28 -8.04 9.14
C VAL A 16 -4.98 -9.16 8.14
N MET A 17 -5.58 -9.12 6.95
CA MET A 17 -5.36 -10.12 5.91
C MET A 17 -3.90 -10.14 5.44
N GLY A 18 -3.28 -8.97 5.28
CA GLY A 18 -1.87 -8.87 4.91
C GLY A 18 -0.94 -9.40 6.00
N LYS A 19 -1.26 -9.24 7.29
CA LYS A 19 -0.51 -9.86 8.39
C LYS A 19 -0.68 -11.39 8.43
N ALA A 20 -1.81 -11.90 7.96
CA ALA A 20 -2.08 -13.33 7.82
C ALA A 20 -1.57 -13.93 6.49
N ASP A 21 -0.74 -13.20 5.73
CA ASP A 21 -0.21 -13.57 4.41
C ASP A 21 -1.29 -13.90 3.35
N ARG A 22 -2.54 -13.49 3.59
CA ARG A 22 -3.67 -13.58 2.64
C ARG A 22 -3.64 -12.39 1.69
N TYR A 23 -2.59 -12.34 0.87
CA TYR A 23 -2.24 -11.13 0.13
C TYR A 23 -3.29 -10.69 -0.91
N LYS A 24 -3.89 -11.62 -1.65
CA LYS A 24 -4.96 -11.32 -2.63
C LYS A 24 -6.16 -10.64 -1.98
N GLU A 25 -6.59 -11.13 -0.82
CA GLU A 25 -7.72 -10.57 -0.10
C GLU A 25 -7.37 -9.22 0.52
N SER A 26 -6.15 -9.11 1.06
CA SER A 26 -5.63 -7.84 1.54
C SER A 26 -5.64 -6.76 0.45
N GLU A 27 -5.21 -7.10 -0.76
CA GLU A 27 -5.23 -6.21 -1.92
C GLU A 27 -6.66 -5.76 -2.24
N GLN A 28 -7.61 -6.69 -2.32
CA GLN A 28 -9.02 -6.35 -2.60
C GLN A 28 -9.59 -5.37 -1.57
N TYR A 29 -9.30 -5.59 -0.28
CA TYR A 29 -9.76 -4.69 0.78
C TYR A 29 -9.08 -3.32 0.75
N PHE A 30 -7.78 -3.24 0.43
CA PHE A 30 -7.12 -1.94 0.23
C PHE A 30 -7.71 -1.19 -0.96
N LEU A 31 -7.93 -1.84 -2.09
CA LEU A 31 -8.52 -1.22 -3.28
C LEU A 31 -9.96 -0.75 -2.99
N LYS A 32 -10.73 -1.52 -2.22
CA LYS A 32 -12.06 -1.09 -1.77
C LYS A 32 -12.00 0.12 -0.85
N ALA A 33 -11.07 0.13 0.11
CA ALA A 33 -10.86 1.29 0.99
C ALA A 33 -10.50 2.53 0.17
N ILE A 34 -9.59 2.43 -0.79
CA ILE A 34 -9.19 3.52 -1.68
C ILE A 34 -10.40 4.04 -2.48
N GLN A 35 -11.21 3.15 -3.06
CA GLN A 35 -12.41 3.51 -3.82
C GLN A 35 -13.41 4.33 -2.99
N LEU A 36 -13.58 3.98 -1.72
CA LEU A 36 -14.50 4.66 -0.81
C LEU A 36 -13.92 5.95 -0.21
N SER A 37 -12.60 6.14 -0.25
CA SER A 37 -11.93 7.16 0.54
C SER A 37 -12.10 8.58 0.04
N GLY A 38 -12.51 8.82 -1.21
CA GLY A 38 -12.68 10.18 -1.75
C GLY A 38 -11.53 11.13 -1.36
N ASN A 39 -11.83 12.10 -0.48
CA ASN A 39 -10.90 13.13 0.01
C ASN A 39 -10.18 12.79 1.36
N SER A 40 -10.30 11.58 1.90
CA SER A 40 -9.67 11.13 3.17
C SER A 40 -8.55 10.10 2.90
N PRO A 41 -7.60 9.82 3.83
CA PRO A 41 -6.15 9.75 3.59
C PRO A 41 -5.70 8.64 2.61
N VAL A 42 -5.96 8.84 1.32
CA VAL A 42 -5.61 7.92 0.22
C VAL A 42 -4.10 7.64 0.17
N ALA A 43 -3.25 8.63 0.53
CA ALA A 43 -1.81 8.47 0.61
C ALA A 43 -1.40 7.31 1.54
N LYS A 44 -2.00 7.23 2.73
CA LYS A 44 -1.71 6.18 3.71
C LYS A 44 -2.15 4.80 3.21
N MET A 45 -3.23 4.72 2.43
CA MET A 45 -3.71 3.45 1.88
C MET A 45 -2.78 2.93 0.79
N TYR A 46 -2.34 3.79 -0.14
CA TYR A 46 -1.33 3.43 -1.12
C TYR A 46 0.01 3.04 -0.47
N ALA A 47 0.42 3.73 0.61
CA ALA A 47 1.62 3.36 1.35
C ALA A 47 1.54 1.93 1.90
N ASN A 48 0.42 1.55 2.52
CA ASN A 48 0.23 0.19 3.05
C ASN A 48 0.05 -0.86 1.95
N LEU A 49 -0.58 -0.49 0.82
CA LEU A 49 -0.64 -1.34 -0.36
C LEU A 49 0.75 -1.62 -0.93
N GLY A 50 1.64 -0.62 -0.92
CA GLY A 50 3.05 -0.80 -1.28
C GLY A 50 3.79 -1.74 -0.33
N VAL A 51 3.53 -1.64 0.98
CA VAL A 51 4.08 -2.58 1.98
C VAL A 51 3.57 -4.00 1.74
N LEU A 52 2.28 -4.16 1.44
CA LEU A 52 1.69 -5.44 1.10
C LEU A 52 2.39 -6.07 -0.10
N TYR A 53 2.53 -5.34 -1.20
CA TYR A 53 3.19 -5.85 -2.41
C TYR A 53 4.67 -6.14 -2.19
N HIS A 54 5.36 -5.33 -1.38
CA HIS A 54 6.75 -5.60 -1.04
C HIS A 54 6.90 -6.93 -0.27
N ARG A 55 5.99 -7.20 0.69
CA ARG A 55 5.96 -8.48 1.42
C ARG A 55 5.55 -9.66 0.54
N TRP A 56 4.69 -9.41 -0.44
CA TRP A 56 4.22 -10.40 -1.41
C TRP A 56 5.19 -10.61 -2.60
N ASP A 57 6.40 -10.07 -2.53
CA ASP A 57 7.43 -10.20 -3.58
C ASP A 57 6.97 -9.71 -4.97
N LYS A 58 6.17 -8.64 -4.99
CA LYS A 58 5.68 -7.95 -6.19
C LYS A 58 6.32 -6.57 -6.31
N PRO A 59 7.59 -6.47 -6.74
CA PRO A 59 8.35 -5.22 -6.65
C PRO A 59 7.79 -4.10 -7.55
N ALA A 60 7.30 -4.43 -8.74
CA ALA A 60 6.77 -3.43 -9.67
C ALA A 60 5.48 -2.80 -9.12
N GLU A 61 4.57 -3.59 -8.56
CA GLU A 61 3.35 -3.14 -7.91
C GLU A 61 3.66 -2.33 -6.65
N ALA A 62 4.63 -2.78 -5.84
CA ALA A 62 5.06 -2.08 -4.64
C ALA A 62 5.60 -0.68 -4.97
N GLU A 63 6.45 -0.58 -5.99
CA GLU A 63 7.00 0.70 -6.44
C GLU A 63 5.91 1.65 -6.92
N ARG A 64 4.98 1.17 -7.77
CA ARG A 64 3.83 1.99 -8.23
C ARG A 64 3.00 2.51 -7.06
N ALA A 65 2.70 1.66 -6.08
CA ALA A 65 1.90 2.04 -4.92
C ALA A 65 2.64 3.06 -4.03
N TYR A 66 3.94 2.86 -3.76
CA TYR A 66 4.72 3.85 -3.01
C TYR A 66 4.84 5.19 -3.75
N MET A 67 5.04 5.17 -5.07
CA MET A 67 5.07 6.39 -5.88
C MET A 67 3.74 7.14 -5.81
N LYS A 68 2.61 6.43 -5.89
CA LYS A 68 1.28 7.06 -5.75
C LYS A 68 1.07 7.65 -4.36
N ALA A 69 1.55 6.99 -3.31
CA ALA A 69 1.51 7.53 -1.97
C ALA A 69 2.33 8.83 -1.84
N LEU A 70 3.51 8.89 -2.45
CA LEU A 70 4.38 10.08 -2.45
C LEU A 70 3.88 11.21 -3.36
N GLU A 71 3.12 10.90 -4.41
CA GLU A 71 2.43 11.92 -5.21
C GLU A 71 1.39 12.66 -4.37
N LEU A 72 0.71 11.94 -3.47
CA LEU A 72 -0.34 12.48 -2.59
C LEU A 72 0.21 13.10 -1.29
N ASP A 73 1.29 12.54 -0.74
CA ASP A 73 2.02 13.07 0.41
C ASP A 73 3.54 12.97 0.15
N PRO A 74 4.14 13.98 -0.50
CA PRO A 74 5.57 13.99 -0.80
C PRO A 74 6.45 14.01 0.45
N SER A 75 5.91 14.45 1.59
CA SER A 75 6.64 14.61 2.86
C SER A 75 6.75 13.31 3.67
N SER A 76 6.18 12.21 3.16
CA SER A 76 6.13 10.94 3.85
C SER A 76 7.48 10.21 3.87
N HIS A 77 8.32 10.55 4.86
CA HIS A 77 9.66 9.98 5.05
C HIS A 77 9.64 8.44 5.12
N ASN A 78 8.64 7.86 5.80
CA ASN A 78 8.47 6.41 5.89
C ASN A 78 8.29 5.75 4.52
N VAL A 79 7.51 6.37 3.63
CA VAL A 79 7.27 5.84 2.28
C VAL A 79 8.52 5.97 1.42
N GLN A 80 9.24 7.10 1.51
CA GLN A 80 10.52 7.28 0.82
C GLN A 80 11.55 6.20 1.23
N GLN A 81 11.65 5.91 2.53
CA GLN A 81 12.52 4.86 3.05
C GLN A 81 12.12 3.47 2.54
N ASN A 82 10.83 3.14 2.56
CA ASN A 82 10.33 1.86 2.04
C ASN A 82 10.60 1.69 0.53
N LEU A 83 10.39 2.74 -0.26
CA LEU A 83 10.70 2.73 -1.69
C LEU A 83 12.20 2.58 -1.95
N GLN A 84 13.05 3.27 -1.18
CA GLN A 84 14.50 3.10 -1.28
C GLN A 84 14.93 1.67 -0.93
N MET A 85 14.37 1.09 0.13
CA MET A 85 14.64 -0.29 0.54
C MET A 85 14.23 -1.28 -0.55
N LEU A 86 13.04 -1.12 -1.12
CA LEU A 86 12.55 -1.91 -2.24
C LEU A 86 13.53 -1.85 -3.42
N ARG A 87 13.88 -0.64 -3.88
CA ARG A 87 14.82 -0.45 -5.01
C ARG A 87 16.18 -1.08 -4.73
N ARG A 88 16.72 -0.92 -3.52
CA ARG A 88 18.01 -1.54 -3.15
C ARG A 88 17.95 -3.07 -3.18
N LYS A 89 16.86 -3.67 -2.71
CA LYS A 89 16.66 -5.13 -2.72
C LYS A 89 16.62 -5.68 -4.15
N TYR A 90 15.83 -5.07 -5.04
CA TYR A 90 15.61 -5.61 -6.39
C TYR A 90 16.58 -5.07 -7.46
N SER A 91 17.30 -3.96 -7.22
CA SER A 91 18.38 -3.51 -8.09
C SER A 91 19.60 -4.44 -8.06
N LYS A 92 19.86 -5.11 -6.92
CA LYS A 92 20.91 -6.13 -6.79
C LYS A 92 20.55 -7.41 -7.54
N ASN A 93 19.27 -7.78 -7.55
CA ASN A 93 18.78 -8.99 -8.21
C ASN A 93 18.75 -8.89 -9.73
N ALA A 94 18.67 -7.68 -10.30
CA ALA A 94 18.71 -7.47 -11.75
C ALA A 94 20.14 -7.50 -12.35
N LYS A 95 21.18 -7.54 -11.50
CA LYS A 95 22.59 -7.53 -11.90
C LYS A 95 23.32 -8.86 -11.65
N SER A 96 22.59 -9.91 -11.29
CA SER A 96 23.09 -11.28 -11.13
C SER A 96 22.54 -12.15 -12.26
#